data_AF-A0A2V9Y043-F1
#
_entry.id   AF-A0A2V9Y043-F1
#
_cell.length_a   1.000
_cell.length_b   1.000
_cell.length_c   1.000
_cell.angle_alpha   90.00
_cell.angle_beta   90.00
_cell.angle_gamma   90.00
#
_symmetry.space_group_name_H-M   'P 1'
#
loop_
_entity.id
_entity.type
_entity.pdbx_description
1 polymer ?
#
loop_
_entity_poly.entity_id
_entity_poly.type
_entity_poly.pdbx_seq_one_letter_code
_entity_poly.pdbx_strand_id
1 'polypeptide(L)'
;MCSKLVLTGVLLVSLAHAREPKHYQTGELLQMESVECGYDENGGKGLTGQILGTDSEHKKTKALLCQEYVLQSDRVVYRIRPKDDKHPVLLPVGEKAQFRMVKDKMSLRVEDLDDKEREYFVISMTPREDSKTAESTPSKLNHLQ
;
A
#
# COMPACT_ATOMS: atom_id res chain seq x y z
N MET A 1 41.08 6.10 58.07
CA MET A 1 40.47 7.08 57.15
C MET A 1 40.52 6.51 55.75
N CYS A 2 39.39 6.09 55.18
CA CYS A 2 39.16 5.91 53.73
C CYS A 2 37.66 5.62 53.54
N SER A 3 36.84 6.59 53.95
CA SER A 3 35.37 6.56 53.82
C SER A 3 34.94 7.73 52.94
N LYS A 4 35.40 7.73 51.68
CA LYS A 4 34.93 8.63 50.61
C LYS A 4 35.40 8.01 49.30
N LEU A 5 34.60 7.18 48.64
CA LEU A 5 34.66 6.84 47.20
C LEU A 5 33.82 5.56 46.94
N VAL A 6 32.53 5.56 47.30
CA VAL A 6 31.62 4.48 46.86
C VAL A 6 30.33 5.03 46.26
N LEU A 7 30.22 6.35 46.01
CA LEU A 7 28.93 6.95 45.65
C LEU A 7 28.97 7.85 44.41
N THR A 8 29.60 7.42 43.33
CA THR A 8 29.48 8.09 42.02
C THR A 8 29.77 7.09 40.91
N GLY A 9 28.76 6.31 40.51
CA GLY A 9 28.99 5.34 39.44
C GLY A 9 27.80 4.57 38.94
N VAL A 10 26.55 5.00 39.15
CA VAL A 10 25.39 4.36 38.49
C VAL A 10 24.25 5.37 38.31
N LEU A 11 24.40 6.33 37.41
CA LEU A 11 23.24 7.04 36.88
C LEU A 11 23.40 7.16 35.36
N LEU A 12 22.32 6.76 34.67
CA LEU A 12 22.04 6.91 33.23
C LEU A 12 22.47 5.74 32.35
N VAL A 13 22.02 4.53 32.71
CA VAL A 13 21.75 3.45 31.75
C VAL A 13 20.30 3.60 31.26
N SER A 14 20.13 3.46 29.94
CA SER A 14 18.87 3.26 29.20
C SER A 14 18.09 4.49 28.73
N LEU A 15 18.65 5.24 27.78
CA LEU A 15 17.86 5.83 26.69
C LEU A 15 17.66 4.77 25.59
N ALA A 16 17.06 3.62 25.93
CA ALA A 16 16.52 2.74 24.92
C ALA A 16 15.23 3.40 24.43
N HIS A 17 15.35 4.28 23.44
CA HIS A 17 14.22 4.67 22.61
C HIS A 17 13.73 3.40 21.90
N ALA A 18 12.84 2.65 22.56
CA ALA A 18 12.10 1.59 21.93
C ALA A 18 11.27 2.26 20.82
N ARG A 19 11.80 2.25 19.59
CA ARG A 19 10.97 2.53 18.42
C ARG A 19 9.85 1.51 18.48
N GLU A 20 8.63 1.97 18.74
CA GLU A 20 7.46 1.11 18.76
C GLU A 20 7.49 0.22 17.51
N PRO A 21 7.31 -1.10 17.66
CA PRO A 21 7.36 -2.01 16.53
C PRO A 21 6.27 -1.58 15.55
N LYS A 22 6.67 -1.24 14.33
CA LYS A 22 5.72 -0.95 13.25
C LYS A 22 4.87 -2.19 13.04
N HIS A 23 3.56 -2.05 13.21
CA HIS A 23 2.62 -3.16 13.04
C HIS A 23 2.43 -3.44 11.54
N TYR A 24 3.15 -4.43 11.01
CA TYR A 24 2.98 -4.90 9.64
C TYR A 24 1.88 -5.94 9.57
N GLN A 25 1.09 -5.85 8.50
CA GLN A 25 0.19 -6.89 8.04
C GLN A 25 0.87 -7.66 6.90
N THR A 26 0.44 -8.90 6.67
CA THR A 26 0.91 -9.71 5.54
C THR A 26 -0.22 -9.90 4.54
N GLY A 27 0.12 -9.92 3.26
CA GLY A 27 -0.78 -10.28 2.17
C GLY A 27 -0.01 -10.89 1.01
N GLU A 28 -0.75 -11.31 0.00
CA GLU A 28 -0.23 -11.90 -1.24
C GLU A 28 -0.64 -11.05 -2.43
N LEU A 29 0.30 -10.82 -3.35
CA LEU A 29 0.04 -10.11 -4.59
C LEU A 29 -0.60 -11.06 -5.59
N LEU A 30 -1.91 -10.97 -5.80
CA LEU A 30 -2.64 -11.93 -6.62
C LEU A 30 -2.59 -11.61 -8.11
N GLN A 31 -2.57 -10.32 -8.46
CA GLN A 31 -2.70 -9.91 -9.84
C GLN A 31 -2.15 -8.50 -10.08
N MET A 32 -1.77 -8.24 -11.33
CA MET A 32 -1.51 -6.92 -11.88
C MET A 32 -2.41 -6.68 -13.09
N GLU A 33 -3.08 -5.53 -13.13
CA GLU A 33 -4.01 -5.12 -14.18
C GLU A 33 -3.62 -3.74 -14.73
N SER A 34 -3.90 -3.52 -16.01
CA SER A 34 -3.86 -2.20 -16.63
C SER A 34 -5.27 -1.66 -16.72
N VAL A 35 -5.56 -0.58 -16.01
CA VAL A 35 -6.91 -0.03 -15.87
C VAL A 35 -6.96 1.41 -16.37
N GLU A 36 -8.07 1.78 -17.00
CA GLU A 36 -8.31 3.17 -17.37
C GLU A 36 -8.40 4.04 -16.11
N CYS A 37 -7.59 5.10 -16.05
CA CYS A 37 -7.44 5.92 -14.85
C CYS A 37 -7.49 7.42 -15.11
N GLY A 38 -7.61 7.83 -16.37
CA GLY A 38 -7.69 9.22 -16.77
C GLY A 38 -7.76 9.35 -18.29
N TYR A 39 -7.70 10.57 -18.79
CA TYR A 39 -7.63 10.86 -20.22
C TYR A 39 -6.50 11.84 -20.47
N ASP A 40 -5.73 11.57 -21.52
CA ASP A 40 -4.69 12.46 -22.02
C ASP A 40 -5.28 13.31 -23.13
N GLU A 41 -5.43 14.61 -22.87
CA GLU A 41 -5.72 15.61 -23.89
C GLU A 41 -4.41 16.07 -24.54
N ASN A 42 -3.67 15.14 -25.15
CA ASN A 42 -2.50 15.51 -25.96
C ASN A 42 -2.94 16.00 -27.35
N GLY A 43 -3.62 17.15 -27.37
CA GLY A 43 -3.67 18.05 -28.52
C GLY A 43 -2.46 18.98 -28.46
N GLY A 44 -1.33 18.56 -29.03
CA GLY A 44 -0.15 19.41 -29.15
C GLY A 44 -0.47 20.69 -29.92
N LYS A 45 -0.32 21.85 -29.26
CA LYS A 45 -0.64 23.25 -29.64
C LYS A 45 -2.01 23.74 -29.17
N GLY A 46 -2.06 24.54 -28.10
CA GLY A 46 -3.32 25.17 -27.70
C GLY A 46 -3.32 26.24 -26.61
N LEU A 47 -2.17 26.72 -26.11
CA LEU A 47 -2.15 27.92 -25.24
C LEU A 47 -1.47 29.13 -25.90
N THR A 48 -0.86 28.96 -27.07
CA THR A 48 -0.29 30.07 -27.87
C THR A 48 -1.01 30.29 -29.22
N GLY A 49 -2.16 29.64 -29.44
CA GLY A 49 -2.90 29.65 -30.72
C GLY A 49 -4.35 30.14 -30.67
N GLN A 50 -4.88 30.55 -29.51
CA GLN A 50 -6.28 31.00 -29.39
C GLN A 50 -6.47 32.47 -29.84
N ILE A 51 -5.96 32.82 -31.03
CA ILE A 51 -6.23 34.13 -31.66
C ILE A 51 -6.88 33.98 -33.05
N LEU A 52 -6.84 32.81 -33.71
CA LEU A 52 -7.44 32.68 -35.04
C LEU A 52 -8.48 31.56 -35.07
N GLY A 53 -9.75 31.95 -35.12
CA GLY A 53 -10.87 31.05 -35.32
C GLY A 53 -10.77 30.35 -36.68
N THR A 54 -10.66 29.03 -36.62
CA THR A 54 -11.09 28.11 -37.68
C THR A 54 -11.64 26.83 -37.03
N ASP A 55 -12.93 26.64 -37.24
CA ASP A 55 -13.70 25.40 -37.37
C ASP A 55 -12.98 24.03 -37.28
N SER A 56 -13.58 23.16 -36.45
CA SER A 56 -13.50 21.69 -36.49
C SER A 56 -12.18 21.03 -36.09
N GLU A 57 -11.73 21.25 -34.85
CA GLU A 57 -10.59 20.53 -34.29
C GLU A 57 -11.02 19.21 -33.63
N HIS A 58 -10.76 18.09 -34.32
CA HIS A 58 -10.95 16.74 -33.78
C HIS A 58 -10.03 16.48 -32.58
N LYS A 59 -10.47 16.80 -31.37
CA LYS A 59 -9.80 16.38 -30.12
C LYS A 59 -9.81 14.85 -30.03
N LYS A 60 -8.66 14.21 -30.27
CA LYS A 60 -8.44 12.79 -29.95
C LYS A 60 -8.11 12.66 -28.48
N THR A 61 -9.12 12.54 -27.63
CA THR A 61 -8.96 12.16 -26.22
C THR A 61 -8.53 10.70 -26.14
N LYS A 62 -7.35 10.40 -25.61
CA LYS A 62 -6.89 9.02 -25.40
C LYS A 62 -7.02 8.64 -23.92
N ALA A 63 -7.62 7.49 -23.62
CA ALA A 63 -7.66 6.99 -22.24
C ALA A 63 -6.23 6.67 -21.75
N LEU A 64 -5.90 7.15 -20.56
CA LEU A 64 -4.69 6.81 -19.83
C LEU A 64 -4.90 5.50 -19.08
N LEU A 65 -3.91 4.61 -19.20
CA LEU A 65 -3.90 3.32 -18.52
C LEU A 65 -2.90 3.37 -17.36
N CYS A 66 -3.36 3.03 -16.16
CA CYS A 66 -2.55 2.92 -14.95
C CYS A 66 -2.34 1.46 -14.57
N GLN A 67 -1.23 1.20 -13.91
CA GLN A 67 -0.95 -0.11 -13.31
C GLN A 67 -1.61 -0.21 -11.93
N GLU A 68 -2.43 -1.23 -11.75
CA GLU A 68 -3.10 -1.54 -10.49
C GLU A 68 -2.80 -2.98 -10.06
N TYR A 69 -2.51 -3.17 -8.78
CA TYR A 69 -2.25 -4.49 -8.19
C TYR A 69 -3.37 -4.89 -7.24
N VAL A 70 -3.64 -6.19 -7.18
CA VAL A 70 -4.53 -6.80 -6.19
C VAL A 70 -3.67 -7.41 -5.09
N LEU A 71 -3.75 -6.85 -3.88
CA LEU A 71 -3.12 -7.38 -2.68
C LEU A 71 -4.19 -7.97 -1.77
N GLN A 72 -4.14 -9.27 -1.49
CA GLN A 72 -5.08 -9.93 -0.60
C GLN A 72 -4.43 -10.19 0.76
N SER A 73 -5.04 -9.65 1.82
CA SER A 73 -4.74 -10.04 3.20
C SER A 73 -5.75 -11.06 3.72
N ASP A 74 -5.63 -11.42 4.99
CA ASP A 74 -6.54 -12.37 5.67
C ASP A 74 -8.03 -12.03 5.46
N ARG A 75 -8.39 -10.74 5.56
CA ARG A 75 -9.80 -10.29 5.58
C ARG A 75 -10.18 -9.33 4.48
N VAL A 76 -9.21 -8.74 3.78
CA VAL A 76 -9.45 -7.63 2.85
C VAL A 76 -8.65 -7.83 1.58
N VAL A 77 -9.29 -7.59 0.44
CA VAL A 77 -8.67 -7.46 -0.86
C VAL A 77 -8.52 -5.97 -1.18
N TYR A 78 -7.27 -5.55 -1.35
CA TYR A 78 -6.88 -4.18 -1.67
C TYR A 78 -6.57 -4.06 -3.16
N ARG A 79 -7.06 -3.01 -3.80
CA ARG A 79 -6.57 -2.57 -5.11
C ARG A 79 -5.64 -1.37 -4.90
N ILE A 80 -4.39 -1.49 -5.33
CA ILE A 80 -3.34 -0.52 -5.05
C ILE A 80 -2.66 -0.04 -6.32
N ARG A 81 -2.20 1.21 -6.35
CA ARG A 81 -1.42 1.78 -7.47
C ARG A 81 -0.10 2.37 -6.99
N PRO A 82 0.99 2.23 -7.76
CA PRO A 82 2.25 2.90 -7.45
C PRO A 82 2.00 4.40 -7.26
N LYS A 83 2.65 5.01 -6.27
CA LYS A 83 2.64 6.48 -6.14
C LYS A 83 3.63 7.15 -7.08
N ASP A 84 4.74 6.48 -7.39
CA ASP A 84 5.74 6.95 -8.32
C ASP A 84 5.46 6.42 -9.73
N ASP A 85 4.84 7.27 -10.55
CA ASP A 85 4.52 6.95 -11.94
C ASP A 85 5.73 7.06 -12.88
N LYS A 86 6.87 7.62 -12.43
CA LYS A 86 8.04 7.81 -13.29
C LYS A 86 8.85 6.52 -13.47
N HIS A 87 9.00 5.75 -12.39
CA HIS A 87 9.71 4.47 -12.41
C HIS A 87 9.00 3.44 -11.54
N PRO A 88 7.75 3.05 -11.90
CA PRO A 88 7.01 2.06 -11.15
C PRO A 88 7.77 0.73 -11.20
N VAL A 89 8.13 0.21 -10.03
CA VAL A 89 8.74 -1.10 -9.91
C VAL A 89 7.66 -2.16 -10.10
N LEU A 90 7.91 -3.12 -10.98
CA LEU A 90 7.02 -4.26 -11.15
C LEU A 90 7.08 -5.15 -9.91
N LEU A 91 5.92 -5.40 -9.31
CA LEU A 91 5.82 -6.32 -8.17
C LEU A 91 5.62 -7.75 -8.68
N PRO A 92 6.34 -8.74 -8.12
CA PRO A 92 6.15 -10.13 -8.49
C PRO A 92 4.79 -10.63 -7.99
N VAL A 93 3.96 -11.10 -8.91
CA VAL A 93 2.66 -11.71 -8.62
C VAL A 93 2.87 -13.14 -8.11
N GLY A 94 2.09 -13.54 -7.10
CA GLY A 94 2.23 -14.79 -6.35
C GLY A 94 3.08 -14.66 -5.09
N GLU A 95 3.73 -13.51 -4.89
CA GLU A 95 4.63 -13.30 -3.76
C GLU A 95 3.95 -12.67 -2.55
N LYS A 96 4.51 -13.00 -1.38
CA LYS A 96 4.11 -12.39 -0.12
C LYS A 96 4.68 -11.00 0.01
N ALA A 97 3.86 -10.13 0.59
CA ALA A 97 4.23 -8.77 0.89
C ALA A 97 3.78 -8.37 2.30
N GLN A 98 4.64 -7.62 2.97
CA GLN A 98 4.36 -7.00 4.24
C GLN A 98 3.99 -5.54 4.00
N PHE A 99 2.91 -5.09 4.64
CA PHE A 99 2.44 -3.72 4.46
C PHE A 99 1.95 -3.10 5.75
N ARG A 100 1.95 -1.78 5.78
CA ARG A 100 1.34 -0.98 6.83
C ARG A 100 0.64 0.22 6.23
N MET A 101 -0.45 0.62 6.86
CA MET A 101 -1.15 1.85 6.49
C MET A 101 -0.43 3.05 7.10
N VAL A 102 -0.16 4.05 6.27
CA VAL A 102 0.47 5.32 6.65
C VAL A 102 -0.43 6.43 6.14
N LYS A 103 -1.32 6.92 7.00
CA LYS A 103 -2.37 7.89 6.64
C LYS A 103 -3.24 7.36 5.49
N ASP A 104 -3.15 7.98 4.33
CA ASP A 104 -3.88 7.71 3.08
C ASP A 104 -3.15 6.73 2.15
N LYS A 105 -2.00 6.18 2.56
CA LYS A 105 -1.13 5.35 1.72
C LYS A 105 -0.81 4.02 2.35
N MET A 106 -0.47 3.07 1.50
CA MET A 106 0.09 1.78 1.90
C MET A 106 1.60 1.81 1.70
N SER A 107 2.36 1.57 2.77
CA SER A 107 3.80 1.28 2.65
C SER A 107 3.97 -0.23 2.54
N LEU A 108 4.47 -0.69 1.39
CA LEU A 108 4.57 -2.09 0.98
C LEU A 108 6.04 -2.51 0.84
N ARG A 109 6.38 -3.70 1.34
CA ARG A 109 7.66 -4.41 1.15
C ARG A 109 7.35 -5.82 0.66
N VAL A 110 7.99 -6.27 -0.39
CA VAL A 110 7.81 -7.63 -0.95
C VAL A 110 8.99 -8.49 -0.53
N GLU A 111 8.73 -9.72 -0.06
CA GLU A 111 9.75 -10.57 0.56
C GLU A 111 10.88 -10.95 -0.41
N ASP A 112 10.56 -11.26 -1.66
CA ASP A 112 11.51 -11.77 -2.66
C ASP A 112 12.05 -10.72 -3.66
N LEU A 113 11.73 -9.44 -3.48
CA LEU A 113 12.14 -8.37 -4.39
C LEU A 113 13.33 -7.57 -3.84
N ASP A 114 13.11 -6.81 -2.77
CA ASP A 114 14.13 -6.13 -1.97
C ASP A 114 13.55 -5.67 -0.63
N ASP A 115 14.42 -5.22 0.27
CA ASP A 115 14.03 -4.76 1.60
C ASP A 115 13.47 -3.32 1.64
N LYS A 116 13.12 -2.74 0.49
CA LYS A 116 12.68 -1.33 0.42
C LYS A 116 11.18 -1.21 0.59
N GLU A 117 10.79 -0.29 1.48
CA GLU A 117 9.41 0.19 1.58
C GLU A 117 9.08 1.10 0.38
N ARG A 118 7.93 0.84 -0.25
CA ARG A 118 7.39 1.63 -1.36
C ARG A 118 6.00 2.13 -1.02
N GLU A 119 5.70 3.36 -1.40
CA GLU A 119 4.38 3.96 -1.18
C GLU A 119 3.44 3.64 -2.35
N TYR A 120 2.26 3.15 -1.99
CA TYR A 120 1.15 2.87 -2.90
C TYR A 120 -0.11 3.63 -2.45
N PHE A 121 -0.90 4.08 -3.42
CA PHE A 121 -2.26 4.56 -3.16
C PHE A 121 -3.21 3.36 -3.05
N VAL A 122 -4.13 3.42 -2.09
CA VAL A 122 -5.21 2.44 -1.96
C VAL A 122 -6.42 2.95 -2.74
N ILE A 123 -6.77 2.26 -3.82
CA ILE A 123 -7.88 2.62 -4.72
C ILE A 123 -9.20 2.07 -4.19
N SER A 124 -9.19 0.82 -3.71
CA SER A 124 -10.37 0.23 -3.08
C SER A 124 -9.98 -0.83 -2.06
N MET A 125 -10.93 -1.10 -1.15
CA MET A 125 -10.84 -2.12 -0.11
C MET A 125 -12.14 -2.91 -0.13
N THR A 126 -12.06 -4.21 -0.34
CA THR A 126 -13.22 -5.11 -0.36
C THR A 126 -13.03 -6.24 0.64
N PRO A 127 -14.00 -6.55 1.51
CA PRO A 127 -13.91 -7.70 2.41
C PRO A 127 -13.79 -9.00 1.62
N ARG A 128 -12.97 -9.93 2.10
CA ARG A 128 -12.82 -11.23 1.47
C ARG A 128 -14.08 -12.07 1.70
N GLU A 129 -14.68 -12.59 0.62
CA GLU A 129 -15.92 -13.37 0.71
C GLU A 129 -15.74 -14.65 1.55
N ASP A 130 -14.60 -15.32 1.42
CA ASP A 130 -14.27 -16.55 2.16
C ASP A 130 -14.21 -16.35 3.69
N SER A 131 -13.96 -15.12 4.15
CA SER A 131 -13.79 -14.83 5.58
C SER A 131 -15.11 -14.79 6.35
N LYS A 132 -16.26 -14.62 5.67
CA LYS A 132 -17.59 -14.60 6.30
C LYS A 132 -18.06 -15.96 6.80
N THR A 133 -17.57 -17.06 6.23
CA THR A 133 -18.05 -18.41 6.55
C THR A 133 -17.47 -18.94 7.87
N ALA A 134 -16.26 -18.50 8.26
CA ALA A 134 -15.55 -18.99 9.43
C ALA A 134 -16.13 -18.53 10.79
N GLU A 135 -17.01 -17.52 10.82
CA GLU A 135 -17.64 -17.02 12.06
C GLU A 135 -19.00 -17.67 12.37
N SER A 136 -19.46 -18.64 11.57
CA SER A 136 -20.80 -19.22 11.66
C SER A 136 -20.88 -20.68 12.12
N THR A 137 -19.88 -21.19 12.86
CA THR A 137 -20.00 -22.49 13.54
C THR A 137 -20.56 -22.28 14.95
N PRO A 138 -21.86 -22.48 15.20
CA PRO A 138 -22.39 -22.46 16.56
C PRO A 138 -21.80 -23.64 17.32
N SER A 139 -21.04 -23.34 18.38
CA SER A 139 -20.63 -24.29 19.40
C SER A 139 -21.86 -24.86 20.11
N LYS A 140 -22.59 -25.78 19.49
CA LYS A 140 -23.54 -26.65 20.19
C LYS A 140 -22.71 -27.69 20.95
N LEU A 141 -22.28 -27.26 22.12
CA LEU A 141 -21.72 -28.08 23.17
C LEU A 141 -22.70 -29.22 23.47
N ASN A 142 -22.25 -30.46 23.27
CA ASN A 142 -22.94 -31.65 23.77
C ASN A 142 -23.09 -31.54 25.28
N HIS A 143 -24.32 -31.38 25.77
CA HIS A 143 -24.63 -31.63 27.18
C HIS A 143 -25.49 -32.89 27.26
N LEU A 144 -24.86 -33.95 27.77
CA LEU A 144 -25.47 -35.21 28.20
C LEU A 144 -26.68 -34.96 29.09
N GLN A 145 -27.82 -35.54 28.73
CA GLN A 145 -28.83 -36.01 29.69
C GLN A 145 -29.57 -37.21 29.12
#